data_AF-A0A970IT81-F1
#
_entry.id   AF-A0A970IT81-F1
#
_cell.length_a   1.000
_cell.length_b   1.000
_cell.length_c   1.000
_cell.angle_alpha   90.00
_cell.angle_beta   90.00
_cell.angle_gamma   90.00
#
_symmetry.space_group_name_H-M   'P 1'
#
loop_
_entity.id
_entity.type
_entity.pdbx_description
1 polymer ?
#
loop_
_entity_poly.entity_id
_entity_poly.type
_entity_poly.pdbx_seq_one_letter_code
_entity_poly.pdbx_strand_id
1 'polypeptide(L)'
;ERPEKVIFVIITDGLENSSREFTHNKIKQLIHHYQHKHNWDFLFFGANIDAAAEADHIGISHCSAFNFEADCDGVRTMYEKVSETVSEKRNEEL
;
A
#
# COMPACT_ATOMS: atom_id res chain seq x y z
N GLU A 1 14.28 -7.63 19.18
CA GLU A 1 12.86 -8.05 19.23
C GLU A 1 12.24 -7.89 17.85
N ARG A 2 11.18 -8.63 17.53
CA ARG A 2 10.41 -8.42 16.29
C ARG A 2 9.16 -7.58 16.64
N PRO A 3 8.76 -6.61 15.80
CA PRO A 3 7.54 -5.85 16.02
C PRO A 3 6.31 -6.77 16.02
N GLU A 4 5.34 -6.47 16.89
CA GLU A 4 4.08 -7.19 17.00
C GLU A 4 3.22 -7.05 15.74
N LYS A 5 3.17 -5.82 15.19
CA LYS A 5 2.46 -5.51 13.95
C LYS A 5 3.31 -4.64 13.04
N VAL A 6 3.28 -4.94 11.74
CA VAL A 6 3.94 -4.14 10.71
C VAL A 6 2.91 -3.76 9.65
N ILE A 7 2.80 -2.45 9.41
CA ILE A 7 1.97 -1.88 8.35
C ILE A 7 2.92 -1.19 7.37
N PHE A 8 2.92 -1.64 6.13
CA PHE A 8 3.75 -1.12 5.06
C PHE A 8 2.90 -0.25 4.13
N VAL A 9 3.20 1.06 4.09
CA VAL A 9 2.47 2.03 3.26
C VAL A 9 3.31 2.38 2.04
N ILE A 10 2.75 2.16 0.85
CA ILE A 10 3.35 2.50 -0.44
C ILE A 10 2.61 3.74 -0.95
N ILE A 11 3.32 4.85 -1.15
CA ILE A 11 2.79 6.09 -1.71
C ILE A 11 3.62 6.41 -2.94
N THR A 12 2.96 6.70 -4.05
CA THR A 12 3.63 6.76 -5.34
C THR A 12 2.89 7.64 -6.34
N ASP A 13 3.62 8.15 -7.33
CA ASP A 13 3.19 9.21 -8.24
C ASP A 13 2.48 8.71 -9.51
N GLY A 14 2.27 7.39 -9.66
CA GLY A 14 1.61 6.77 -10.80
C GLY A 14 2.54 6.17 -11.86
N LEU A 15 3.86 6.13 -11.62
CA LEU A 15 4.86 5.58 -12.52
C LEU A 15 5.40 4.20 -12.10
N GLU A 16 4.61 3.40 -11.40
CA GLU A 16 5.04 2.14 -10.78
C GLU A 16 5.54 1.12 -11.81
N ASN A 17 5.02 1.20 -13.04
CA ASN A 17 5.44 0.40 -14.19
C ASN A 17 6.84 0.75 -14.75
N SER A 18 7.54 1.74 -14.19
CA SER A 18 8.85 2.21 -14.68
C SER A 18 10.06 1.44 -14.13
N SER A 19 9.85 0.49 -13.23
CA SER A 19 10.92 -0.34 -12.66
C SER A 19 11.64 -1.19 -13.72
N ARG A 20 12.98 -1.25 -13.63
CA ARG A 20 13.84 -2.08 -14.50
C ARG A 20 14.47 -3.27 -13.79
N GLU A 21 14.43 -3.30 -12.46
CA GLU A 21 15.14 -4.27 -11.62
C GLU A 21 14.20 -5.29 -10.96
N PHE A 22 12.99 -4.86 -10.61
CA PHE A 22 11.98 -5.70 -9.97
C PHE A 22 10.73 -5.76 -10.83
N THR A 23 10.30 -6.98 -11.18
CA THR A 23 9.07 -7.22 -11.93
C THR A 23 7.86 -7.31 -10.99
N HIS A 24 6.66 -7.02 -11.49
CA HIS A 24 5.41 -7.16 -10.74
C HIS A 24 5.27 -8.53 -10.07
N ASN A 25 5.58 -9.62 -10.79
CA ASN A 25 5.52 -10.97 -10.23
C ASN A 25 6.48 -11.17 -9.05
N LYS A 26 7.70 -10.62 -9.14
CA LYS A 26 8.67 -10.69 -8.04
C LYS A 26 8.18 -9.91 -6.81
N ILE A 27 7.63 -8.71 -7.01
CA ILE A 27 7.04 -7.92 -5.93
C ILE A 27 5.84 -8.64 -5.31
N LYS A 28 4.96 -9.22 -6.14
CA LYS A 28 3.81 -10.01 -5.69
C LYS A 28 4.20 -11.19 -4.81
N GLN A 29 5.25 -11.91 -5.19
CA GLN A 29 5.79 -13.00 -4.36
C GLN A 29 6.34 -12.50 -3.03
N LEU A 30 7.00 -11.34 -3.00
CA LEU A 30 7.52 -10.73 -1.78
C LEU A 30 6.38 -10.29 -0.85
N ILE A 31 5.40 -9.55 -1.37
CA ILE A 31 4.23 -9.09 -0.60
C ILE A 31 3.51 -10.29 0.02
N HIS A 32 3.19 -11.31 -0.78
CA HIS A 32 2.57 -12.54 -0.31
C HIS A 32 3.41 -13.24 0.78
N HIS A 33 4.74 -13.31 0.60
CA HIS A 33 5.62 -13.88 1.62
C HIS A 33 5.50 -13.15 2.96
N TYR A 34 5.56 -11.81 2.97
CA TYR A 34 5.49 -11.03 4.20
C TYR A 34 4.09 -10.99 4.82
N GLN A 35 3.04 -10.96 4.01
CA GLN A 35 1.66 -11.10 4.49
C GLN A 35 1.47 -12.44 5.22
N HIS A 36 1.84 -13.56 4.61
CA HIS A 36 1.54 -14.88 5.18
C HIS A 36 2.53 -15.37 6.23
N LYS A 37 3.83 -15.01 6.12
CA LYS A 37 4.85 -15.46 7.07
C LYS A 37 5.07 -14.52 8.23
N HIS A 38 4.78 -13.24 8.02
CA HIS A 38 5.08 -12.19 9.00
C HIS A 38 3.86 -11.38 9.42
N ASN A 39 2.67 -11.66 8.86
CA ASN A 39 1.44 -10.96 9.16
C ASN A 39 1.54 -9.44 8.90
N TRP A 40 2.26 -9.06 7.83
CA TRP A 40 2.38 -7.67 7.43
C TRP A 40 1.15 -7.20 6.68
N ASP A 41 0.64 -6.03 7.05
CA ASP A 41 -0.38 -5.31 6.28
C ASP A 41 0.30 -4.46 5.21
N PHE A 42 -0.27 -4.41 4.00
CA PHE A 42 0.20 -3.55 2.92
C PHE A 42 -0.92 -2.60 2.49
N LEU A 43 -0.62 -1.31 2.43
CA LEU A 43 -1.50 -0.26 1.92
C LEU A 43 -0.83 0.40 0.72
N PHE A 44 -1.60 0.70 -0.32
CA PHE A 44 -1.11 1.29 -1.57
C PHE A 44 -1.87 2.57 -1.91
N PHE A 45 -1.15 3.65 -2.16
CA PHE A 45 -1.68 4.98 -2.49
C PHE A 45 -1.08 5.45 -3.81
N GLY A 46 -1.90 5.51 -4.85
CA GLY A 46 -1.49 5.92 -6.19
C GLY A 46 -2.01 7.32 -6.55
N ALA A 47 -1.12 8.18 -7.04
CA ALA A 47 -1.48 9.53 -7.48
C ALA A 47 -2.05 9.51 -8.90
N ASN A 48 -3.26 10.06 -9.11
CA ASN A 48 -3.87 10.26 -10.43
C ASN A 48 -3.95 9.00 -11.32
N ILE A 49 -4.00 7.81 -10.72
CA ILE A 49 -4.04 6.51 -11.42
C ILE A 49 -5.17 5.61 -10.89
N ASP A 50 -5.38 4.48 -11.55
CA ASP A 50 -6.16 3.37 -10.96
C ASP A 50 -5.28 2.59 -9.98
N ALA A 51 -5.19 3.08 -8.74
CA ALA A 51 -4.37 2.45 -7.71
C ALA A 51 -4.86 1.03 -7.39
N ALA A 52 -6.14 0.74 -7.61
CA ALA A 52 -6.72 -0.57 -7.36
C ALA A 52 -6.22 -1.59 -8.41
N ALA A 53 -6.15 -1.21 -9.68
CA ALA A 53 -5.58 -2.04 -10.74
C ALA A 53 -4.08 -2.29 -10.52
N GLU A 54 -3.31 -1.25 -10.18
CA GLU A 54 -1.86 -1.41 -9.96
C GLU A 54 -1.54 -2.21 -8.69
N ALA A 55 -2.33 -2.03 -7.62
CA ALA A 55 -2.24 -2.86 -6.42
C ALA A 55 -2.45 -4.35 -6.72
N ASP A 56 -3.42 -4.71 -7.58
CA ASP A 56 -3.68 -6.11 -7.94
C ASP A 56 -2.51 -6.77 -8.69
N HIS A 57 -1.84 -6.00 -9.56
CA HIS A 57 -0.63 -6.46 -10.27
C HIS A 57 0.48 -6.91 -9.32
N ILE A 58 0.59 -6.26 -8.15
CA ILE A 58 1.54 -6.61 -7.09
C ILE A 58 0.93 -7.40 -5.94
N GLY A 59 -0.34 -7.81 -6.04
CA GLY A 59 -0.99 -8.69 -5.06
C GLY A 59 -1.46 -8.01 -3.77
N ILE A 60 -1.72 -6.71 -3.81
CA ILE A 60 -2.41 -5.97 -2.74
C ILE A 60 -3.90 -5.93 -3.07
N SER A 61 -4.75 -6.20 -2.07
CA SER A 61 -6.20 -6.16 -2.24
C SER A 61 -6.70 -4.77 -2.60
N HIS A 62 -7.73 -4.68 -3.46
CA HIS A 62 -8.41 -3.42 -3.78
C HIS A 62 -8.91 -2.67 -2.55
N CYS A 63 -9.30 -3.38 -1.47
CA CYS A 63 -9.72 -2.76 -0.21
C CYS A 63 -8.57 -2.04 0.54
N SER A 64 -7.33 -2.25 0.13
CA SER A 64 -6.12 -1.66 0.69
C SER A 64 -5.41 -0.76 -0.33
N ALA A 65 -6.11 -0.36 -1.40
CA ALA A 65 -5.63 0.53 -2.43
C ALA A 65 -6.47 1.82 -2.46
N PHE A 66 -5.81 2.97 -2.53
CA PHE A 66 -6.43 4.28 -2.46
C PHE A 66 -5.87 5.19 -3.56
N ASN A 67 -6.77 5.91 -4.22
CA ASN A 67 -6.40 6.95 -5.18
C ASN A 67 -6.25 8.28 -4.43
N PHE A 68 -5.33 9.13 -4.87
CA PHE A 68 -5.28 10.53 -4.46
C PHE A 68 -4.90 11.43 -5.62
N GLU A 69 -5.25 12.71 -5.52
CA GLU A 69 -4.84 13.72 -6.50
C GLU A 69 -3.47 14.29 -6.11
N ALA A 70 -2.57 14.43 -7.08
CA ALA A 70 -1.21 14.98 -6.87
C ALA A 70 -1.20 16.51 -6.70
N ASP A 71 -2.16 17.07 -5.96
CA ASP A 71 -2.22 18.48 -5.59
C ASP A 71 -2.14 18.65 -4.06
N CYS A 72 -2.11 19.91 -3.61
CA CYS A 72 -1.97 20.21 -2.18
C CYS A 72 -3.12 19.63 -1.33
N ASP A 73 -4.34 19.60 -1.88
CA ASP A 73 -5.52 19.14 -1.17
C ASP A 73 -5.55 17.61 -1.15
N GLY A 74 -5.29 16.97 -2.29
CA GLY A 74 -5.22 15.52 -2.43
C GLY A 74 -4.11 14.89 -1.59
N VAL A 75 -2.92 15.50 -1.53
CA VAL A 75 -1.82 15.01 -0.66
C VAL A 75 -2.20 15.12 0.82
N ARG A 76 -2.86 16.22 1.22
CA ARG A 76 -3.34 16.38 2.60
C ARG A 76 -4.37 15.30 2.96
N THR A 77 -5.38 15.11 2.11
CA THR A 77 -6.40 14.07 2.31
C THR A 77 -5.80 12.67 2.30
N MET A 78 -4.77 12.42 1.48
CA MET A 78 -4.02 11.16 1.48
C MET A 78 -3.38 10.91 2.84
N TYR A 79 -2.67 11.88 3.43
CA TYR A 79 -2.06 11.71 4.75
C TYR A 79 -3.09 11.55 5.87
N GLU A 80 -4.23 12.25 5.80
CA GLU A 80 -5.35 12.06 6.72
C GLU A 80 -5.88 10.61 6.63
N LYS A 81 -6.06 10.09 5.40
CA LYS A 81 -6.52 8.72 5.17
C LYS A 81 -5.51 7.67 5.64
N VAL A 82 -4.21 7.88 5.37
CA VAL A 82 -3.15 7.03 5.91
C VAL A 82 -3.21 6.99 7.43
N SER A 83 -3.34 8.15 8.09
CA SER A 83 -3.41 8.23 9.54
C SER A 83 -4.63 7.50 10.11
N GLU A 84 -5.79 7.64 9.48
CA GLU A 84 -7.03 6.93 9.84
C GLU A 84 -6.83 5.41 9.72
N THR A 85 -6.49 4.92 8.53
CA THR A 85 -6.39 3.48 8.23
C THR A 85 -5.29 2.79 9.03
N VAL A 86 -4.13 3.44 9.24
CA VAL A 86 -3.08 2.90 10.10
C VAL A 86 -3.54 2.82 11.55
N SER A 87 -4.29 3.82 12.04
CA SER A 87 -4.83 3.81 13.40
C SER A 87 -5.87 2.70 13.59
N GLU A 88 -6.78 2.51 12.62
CA GLU A 88 -7.75 1.41 12.62
C GLU A 88 -7.04 0.06 12.66
N LYS A 89 -6.13 -0.21 11.72
CA LYS A 89 -5.38 -1.46 11.66
C LYS A 89 -4.56 -1.73 12.91
N ARG A 90 -4.00 -0.69 13.54
CA ARG A 90 -3.30 -0.85 14.81
C ARG A 90 -4.24 -1.27 15.94
N ASN A 91 -5.50 -0.86 15.89
CA ASN A 91 -6.49 -1.13 16.95
C ASN A 91 -7.36 -2.38 16.69
N GLU A 92 -7.35 -2.95 15.48
CA GLU A 92 -8.09 -4.17 15.08
C GLU A 92 -7.70 -5.45 15.85
N GLU A 93 -6.81 -5.38 16.85
CA GLU A 93 -6.43 -6.51 17.73
C GLU A 93 -7.15 -6.53 19.08
N LEU A 94 -8.41 -6.03 19.15
CA LEU A 94 -9.33 -6.22 20.29
C LEU A 94 -10.51 -7.13 19.93
#